data_AF-A0AAV8GGG6-F1
#
_entry.id   AF-A0AAV8GGG6-F1
#
_cell.length_a   1.000
_cell.length_b   1.000
_cell.length_c   1.000
_cell.angle_alpha   90.00
_cell.angle_beta   90.00
_cell.angle_gamma   90.00
#
_symmetry.space_group_name_H-M   'P 1'
#
loop_
_entity.id
_entity.type
_entity.pdbx_description
1 polymer ?
#
loop_
_entity_poly.entity_id
_entity_poly.type
_entity_poly.pdbx_seq_one_letter_code
_entity_poly.pdbx_strand_id
1 'polypeptide(L)'
;MCQVIVAATRKFNMDLPENESLLCKATEKSEMRQGNEDLENTPEFSFLNKASIVSASDFTTAGALNPWRLCTTSQVEELKSILRLLPIWATFILFAAVSTQESTVFVEQGIFMNTRLGSLNIPPASLTTFDVLTVIVFTPLYDMIIIPIARQFTGKERGLSHLQRAGIGLFFSIIAMVSAALLEAKRLEVASEEGLVHKNVAVSMSILWQIPQHVLVGIGEVFNQIGMLAFFYDQAPDSTRSLCLALALLTISLGGYVTSIILTITNLVFGWIPDNLNQGHLDRFFWLVSGLCLLNLAVFVYFASRYKYKRSL
;
A
#
# COMPACT_ATOMS: atom_id res chain seq x y z
N MET A 1 18.48 -12.05 -4.28
CA MET A 1 18.43 -10.61 -3.89
C MET A 1 19.60 -10.16 -3.01
N CYS A 2 19.73 -10.61 -1.75
CA CYS A 2 20.84 -10.14 -0.88
C CYS A 2 22.24 -10.42 -1.46
N GLN A 3 22.40 -11.54 -2.16
CA GLN A 3 23.61 -11.89 -2.91
C GLN A 3 24.00 -10.83 -3.94
N VAL A 4 23.02 -10.25 -4.66
CA VAL A 4 23.25 -9.21 -5.68
C VAL A 4 23.74 -7.93 -5.03
N ILE A 5 23.17 -7.54 -3.88
CA ILE A 5 23.59 -6.34 -3.14
C ILE A 5 25.02 -6.52 -2.61
N VAL A 6 25.33 -7.68 -2.03
CA VAL A 6 26.66 -7.99 -1.52
C VAL A 6 27.69 -8.07 -2.67
N ALA A 7 27.34 -8.66 -3.80
CA ALA A 7 28.21 -8.73 -4.97
C ALA A 7 28.46 -7.34 -5.58
N ALA A 8 27.41 -6.52 -5.74
CA ALA A 8 27.52 -5.16 -6.27
C ALA A 8 28.37 -4.26 -5.36
N THR A 9 28.18 -4.32 -4.04
CA THR A 9 28.97 -3.55 -3.07
C THR A 9 30.44 -3.97 -3.04
N ARG A 10 30.72 -5.28 -3.15
CA ARG A 10 32.10 -5.79 -3.26
C ARG A 10 32.80 -5.38 -4.56
N LYS A 11 32.03 -5.18 -5.64
CA LYS A 11 32.52 -4.75 -6.96
C LYS A 11 32.29 -3.26 -7.20
N PHE A 12 32.08 -2.47 -6.15
CA PHE A 12 31.74 -1.05 -6.27
C PHE A 12 32.81 -0.23 -7.01
N ASN A 13 34.10 -0.58 -6.86
CA ASN A 13 35.23 0.10 -7.50
C ASN A 13 35.51 -0.37 -8.93
N MET A 14 34.74 -1.32 -9.48
CA MET A 14 34.92 -1.78 -10.87
C MET A 14 34.12 -0.89 -11.83
N ASP A 15 34.70 -0.55 -12.97
CA ASP A 15 34.00 0.16 -14.04
C ASP A 15 33.00 -0.76 -14.75
N LEU A 16 31.84 -0.22 -15.14
CA LEU A 16 30.90 -0.99 -15.96
C LEU A 16 31.53 -1.22 -17.34
N PRO A 17 31.59 -2.48 -17.82
CA PRO A 17 32.11 -2.75 -19.16
C PRO A 17 31.15 -2.19 -20.23
N GLU A 18 31.72 -1.58 -21.28
CA GLU A 18 30.97 -1.14 -22.47
C GLU A 18 30.44 -2.33 -23.30
N ASN A 19 31.07 -3.51 -23.17
CA ASN A 19 30.67 -4.74 -23.85
C ASN A 19 29.84 -5.66 -22.94
N GLU A 20 28.61 -5.97 -23.36
CA GLU A 20 27.71 -6.93 -22.69
C GLU A 20 28.25 -8.36 -22.62
N SER A 21 29.32 -8.68 -23.37
CA SER A 21 29.98 -9.98 -23.39
C SER A 21 30.74 -10.31 -22.09
N LEU A 22 30.98 -9.33 -21.22
CA LEU A 22 31.66 -9.50 -19.94
C LEU A 22 30.69 -9.73 -18.77
N LEU A 23 29.38 -9.79 -19.06
CA LEU A 23 28.33 -10.05 -18.09
C LEU A 23 28.00 -11.55 -18.05
N CYS A 24 27.91 -12.12 -16.84
CA CYS A 24 27.51 -13.51 -16.65
C CYS A 24 26.04 -13.72 -17.05
N LYS A 25 25.81 -14.25 -18.26
CA LYS A 25 24.48 -14.60 -18.79
C LYS A 25 24.01 -15.93 -18.22
N ALA A 26 22.70 -16.12 -18.13
CA ALA A 26 22.09 -17.36 -17.62
C ALA A 26 22.57 -18.62 -18.38
N THR A 27 22.94 -18.46 -19.66
CA THR A 27 23.45 -19.51 -20.53
C THR A 27 24.78 -20.12 -20.06
N GLU A 28 25.59 -19.41 -19.27
CA GLU A 28 26.81 -19.97 -18.67
C GLU A 28 26.54 -20.76 -17.37
N LYS A 29 25.30 -20.71 -16.86
CA LYS A 29 24.87 -21.37 -15.62
C LYS A 29 23.92 -22.56 -15.83
N SER A 30 23.52 -22.87 -17.06
CA SER A 30 22.63 -23.99 -17.37
C SER A 30 23.40 -25.15 -18.02
N GLU A 31 23.96 -26.07 -17.23
CA GLU A 31 23.34 -27.40 -17.13
C GLU A 31 22.19 -27.54 -16.10
N MET A 32 21.81 -26.51 -15.35
CA MET A 32 20.69 -26.63 -14.40
C MET A 32 19.72 -25.43 -14.45
N ARG A 33 18.46 -25.75 -14.79
CA ARG A 33 17.21 -24.95 -14.71
C ARG A 33 16.90 -24.05 -15.90
N GLN A 34 16.15 -24.67 -16.80
CA GLN A 34 15.41 -24.13 -17.92
C GLN A 34 14.28 -23.19 -17.44
N GLY A 35 14.18 -22.02 -18.07
CA GLY A 35 12.99 -21.16 -18.03
C GLY A 35 13.12 -19.88 -17.19
N ASN A 36 13.97 -18.93 -17.60
CA ASN A 36 13.79 -17.51 -17.26
C ASN A 36 14.00 -16.72 -18.54
N GLU A 37 12.99 -15.94 -18.94
CA GLU A 37 13.08 -15.00 -20.06
C GLU A 37 14.27 -14.05 -19.86
N ASP A 38 15.09 -13.87 -20.89
CA ASP A 38 16.20 -12.91 -20.87
C ASP A 38 15.64 -11.49 -20.67
N LEU A 39 15.72 -10.98 -19.44
CA LEU A 39 15.33 -9.59 -19.12
C LEU A 39 16.32 -8.63 -19.78
N GLU A 40 15.81 -7.72 -20.62
CA GLU A 40 16.58 -6.66 -21.26
C GLU A 40 17.34 -5.81 -20.22
N ASN A 41 18.62 -5.54 -20.46
CA ASN A 41 19.45 -4.72 -19.59
C ASN A 41 18.87 -3.32 -19.46
N THR A 42 18.56 -2.90 -18.23
CA THR A 42 18.00 -1.58 -17.98
C THR A 42 19.02 -0.60 -17.38
N PRO A 43 19.03 0.67 -17.82
CA PRO A 43 20.04 1.65 -17.37
C PRO A 43 19.83 2.15 -15.94
N GLU A 44 18.62 2.00 -15.39
CA GLU A 44 18.31 2.41 -14.02
C GLU A 44 18.94 1.44 -13.03
N PHE A 45 19.44 1.96 -11.90
CA PHE A 45 20.23 1.21 -10.92
C PHE A 45 21.43 0.48 -11.55
N SER A 46 22.10 1.11 -12.53
CA SER A 46 23.26 0.54 -13.25
C SER A 46 24.39 0.04 -12.35
N PHE A 47 24.53 0.58 -11.13
CA PHE A 47 25.50 0.09 -10.15
C PHE A 47 25.28 -1.39 -9.78
N LEU A 48 24.05 -1.91 -9.86
CA LEU A 48 23.76 -3.32 -9.60
C LEU A 48 24.29 -4.24 -10.70
N ASN A 49 24.51 -3.73 -11.92
CA ASN A 49 25.14 -4.49 -13.00
C ASN A 49 26.58 -4.88 -12.67
N LYS A 50 27.22 -4.20 -11.70
CA LYS A 50 28.55 -4.56 -11.22
C LYS A 50 28.56 -5.96 -10.58
N ALA A 51 27.44 -6.43 -10.05
CA ALA A 51 27.31 -7.78 -9.48
C ALA A 51 27.47 -8.90 -10.52
N SER A 52 27.24 -8.62 -11.80
CA SER A 52 27.33 -9.58 -12.90
C SER A 52 28.62 -9.51 -13.71
N ILE A 53 29.55 -8.62 -13.35
CA ILE A 53 30.87 -8.53 -14.00
C ILE A 53 31.70 -9.77 -13.61
N VAL A 54 32.20 -10.52 -14.59
CA VAL A 54 33.08 -11.67 -14.32
C VAL A 54 34.47 -11.18 -13.90
N SER A 55 34.98 -11.66 -12.77
CA SER A 55 36.32 -11.38 -12.26
C SER A 55 37.04 -12.68 -11.90
N ALA A 56 38.36 -12.73 -12.08
CA ALA A 56 39.19 -13.90 -11.76
C ALA A 56 39.07 -14.37 -10.29
N SER A 57 38.66 -13.48 -9.38
CA SER A 57 38.46 -13.75 -7.96
C SER A 57 37.09 -14.35 -7.60
N ASP A 58 36.24 -14.61 -8.60
CA ASP A 58 34.87 -15.11 -8.40
C ASP A 58 34.80 -16.64 -8.31
N PHE A 59 35.88 -17.33 -8.69
CA PHE A 59 36.03 -18.77 -8.53
C PHE A 59 36.56 -19.09 -7.14
N THR A 60 35.88 -20.00 -6.44
CA THR A 60 36.39 -20.61 -5.21
C THR A 60 37.63 -21.44 -5.51
N THR A 61 38.40 -21.79 -4.48
CA THR A 61 39.58 -22.66 -4.59
C THR A 61 39.30 -24.02 -5.23
N ALA A 62 38.03 -24.43 -5.29
CA ALA A 62 37.54 -25.65 -5.94
C ALA A 62 36.98 -25.44 -7.36
N GLY A 63 37.15 -24.25 -7.96
CA GLY A 63 36.66 -23.92 -9.30
C GLY A 63 35.16 -23.60 -9.40
N ALA A 64 34.40 -23.72 -8.29
CA ALA A 64 32.98 -23.37 -8.26
C ALA A 64 32.78 -21.85 -8.12
N LEU A 65 31.80 -21.30 -8.84
CA LEU A 65 31.42 -19.88 -8.76
C LEU A 65 30.87 -19.51 -7.38
N ASN A 66 31.35 -18.41 -6.79
CA ASN A 66 30.84 -17.91 -5.51
C ASN A 66 29.57 -17.05 -5.71
N PRO A 67 28.38 -17.48 -5.25
CA PRO A 67 27.12 -16.75 -5.43
C PRO A 67 27.10 -15.37 -4.74
N TRP A 68 28.00 -15.13 -3.78
CA TRP A 68 28.13 -13.86 -3.04
C TRP A 68 29.14 -12.89 -3.68
N ARG A 69 29.69 -13.23 -4.83
CA ARG A 69 30.59 -12.38 -5.63
C ARG A 69 30.15 -12.24 -7.07
N LEU A 70 29.51 -13.27 -7.64
CA LEU A 70 28.98 -13.22 -9.01
C LEU A 70 27.50 -13.60 -9.03
N CYS A 71 26.68 -12.72 -9.60
CA CYS A 71 25.26 -12.95 -9.86
C CYS A 71 25.00 -12.93 -11.37
N THR A 72 23.94 -13.61 -11.82
CA THR A 72 23.54 -13.52 -13.24
C THR A 72 22.87 -12.20 -13.53
N THR A 73 22.90 -11.78 -14.79
CA THR A 73 22.15 -10.60 -15.28
C THR A 73 20.66 -10.69 -14.95
N SER A 74 20.06 -11.88 -15.08
CA SER A 74 18.67 -12.13 -14.68
C SER A 74 18.42 -11.81 -13.19
N GLN A 75 19.28 -12.27 -12.27
CA GLN A 75 19.13 -11.97 -10.84
C GLN A 75 19.28 -10.48 -10.52
N VAL A 76 20.11 -9.76 -11.28
CA VAL A 76 20.30 -8.31 -11.16
C VAL A 76 19.04 -7.58 -11.62
N GLU A 77 18.51 -7.91 -12.80
CA GLU A 77 17.30 -7.30 -13.36
C GLU A 77 16.04 -7.63 -12.55
N GLU A 78 15.96 -8.82 -11.94
CA GLU A 78 14.92 -9.16 -10.98
C GLU A 78 14.95 -8.19 -9.77
N LEU A 79 16.13 -7.93 -9.20
CA LEU A 79 16.27 -6.99 -8.08
C LEU A 79 15.90 -5.56 -8.49
N LYS A 80 16.37 -5.10 -9.65
CA LYS A 80 16.03 -3.78 -10.18
C LYS A 80 14.52 -3.62 -10.37
N SER A 81 13.86 -4.66 -10.87
CA SER A 81 12.40 -4.65 -11.07
C SER A 81 11.67 -4.45 -9.74
N ILE A 82 12.08 -5.14 -8.67
CA ILE A 82 11.51 -4.91 -7.33
C ILE A 82 11.80 -3.49 -6.82
N LEU A 83 13.03 -3.00 -6.98
CA LEU A 83 13.40 -1.65 -6.53
C LEU A 83 12.59 -0.55 -7.23
N ARG A 84 12.17 -0.75 -8.49
CA ARG A 84 11.25 0.15 -9.19
C ARG A 84 9.84 0.16 -8.61
N LEU A 85 9.40 -0.95 -8.01
CA LEU A 85 8.07 -1.07 -7.42
C LEU A 85 7.98 -0.40 -6.04
N LEU A 86 9.10 -0.34 -5.31
CA LEU A 86 9.14 0.16 -3.92
C LEU A 86 8.57 1.57 -3.72
N PRO A 87 8.86 2.59 -4.58
CA PRO A 87 8.31 3.92 -4.38
C PRO A 87 6.78 3.96 -4.47
N ILE A 88 6.19 3.21 -5.40
CA ILE A 88 4.73 3.10 -5.54
C ILE A 88 4.17 2.27 -4.38
N TRP A 89 4.80 1.13 -4.08
CA TRP A 89 4.42 0.27 -2.96
C TRP A 89 4.34 1.03 -1.62
N ALA A 90 5.31 1.91 -1.36
CA ALA A 90 5.36 2.69 -0.13
C ALA A 90 4.10 3.56 0.08
N THR A 91 3.46 4.03 -1.00
CA THR A 91 2.24 4.83 -0.91
C THR A 91 1.02 4.03 -0.44
N PHE A 92 1.02 2.70 -0.61
CA PHE A 92 -0.05 1.83 -0.12
C PHE A 92 0.01 1.64 1.39
N ILE A 93 1.15 1.92 2.04
CA ILE A 93 1.29 1.84 3.50
C ILE A 93 0.30 2.80 4.18
N LEU A 94 0.11 4.00 3.63
CA LEU A 94 -0.81 4.96 4.23
C LEU A 94 -2.27 4.56 4.07
N PHE A 95 -2.63 3.87 2.97
CA PHE A 95 -3.94 3.25 2.85
C PHE A 95 -4.16 2.20 3.94
N ALA A 96 -3.18 1.32 4.14
CA ALA A 96 -3.26 0.32 5.21
C ALA A 96 -3.34 0.95 6.62
N ALA A 97 -2.72 2.11 6.83
CA ALA A 97 -2.89 2.88 8.05
C ALA A 97 -4.34 3.36 8.23
N VAL A 98 -4.98 3.86 7.17
CA VAL A 98 -6.41 4.23 7.20
C VAL A 98 -7.30 3.03 7.52
N SER A 99 -7.09 1.88 6.86
CA SER A 99 -7.84 0.66 7.16
C SER A 99 -7.66 0.20 8.61
N THR A 100 -6.46 0.36 9.18
CA THR A 100 -6.21 0.02 10.60
C THR A 100 -7.03 0.90 11.56
N GLN A 101 -7.30 2.15 11.19
CA GLN A 101 -8.07 3.10 12.01
C GLN A 101 -9.53 2.68 12.21
N GLU A 102 -10.09 1.87 11.32
CA GLU A 102 -11.46 1.36 11.45
C GLU A 102 -11.65 0.53 12.73
N SER A 103 -10.66 -0.29 13.07
CA SER A 103 -10.68 -1.14 14.27
C SER A 103 -10.28 -0.41 15.56
N THR A 104 -9.87 0.85 15.46
CA THR A 104 -9.33 1.62 16.59
C THR A 104 -10.07 2.94 16.74
N VAL A 105 -9.67 3.97 16.01
CA VAL A 105 -10.17 5.34 16.14
C VAL A 105 -11.66 5.46 15.78
N PHE A 106 -12.14 4.69 14.80
CA PHE A 106 -13.57 4.67 14.48
C PHE A 106 -14.40 4.03 15.61
N VAL A 107 -13.83 3.03 16.29
CA VAL A 107 -14.46 2.42 17.47
C VAL A 107 -14.54 3.44 18.60
N GLU A 108 -13.46 4.19 18.87
CA GLU A 108 -13.44 5.26 19.87
C GLU A 108 -14.51 6.33 19.59
N GLN A 109 -14.63 6.79 18.34
CA GLN A 109 -15.71 7.68 17.92
C GLN A 109 -17.09 7.08 18.24
N GLY A 110 -17.31 5.81 17.89
CA GLY A 110 -18.58 5.14 18.06
C GLY A 110 -18.97 4.86 19.51
N ILE A 111 -17.99 4.72 20.43
CA ILE A 111 -18.24 4.57 21.87
C ILE A 111 -18.97 5.79 22.44
N PHE A 112 -18.72 6.98 21.89
CA PHE A 112 -19.36 8.24 22.30
C PHE A 112 -20.62 8.57 21.49
N MET A 113 -21.19 7.60 20.76
CA MET A 113 -22.44 7.73 20.01
C MET A 113 -23.52 6.82 20.60
N ASN A 114 -24.79 7.11 20.30
CA ASN A 114 -25.91 6.29 20.71
C ASN A 114 -25.93 4.96 19.95
N THR A 115 -25.63 3.88 20.66
CA THR A 115 -25.56 2.50 20.16
C THR A 115 -26.93 1.79 20.12
N ARG A 116 -28.00 2.41 20.64
CA ARG A 116 -29.32 1.78 20.69
C ARG A 116 -30.11 2.02 19.41
N LEU A 117 -30.55 0.93 18.79
CA LEU A 117 -31.51 0.92 17.69
C LEU A 117 -32.80 0.21 18.16
N GLY A 118 -33.72 1.00 18.73
CA GLY A 118 -34.90 0.45 19.39
C GLY A 118 -34.50 -0.39 20.62
N SER A 119 -34.78 -1.70 20.59
CA SER A 119 -34.39 -2.65 21.64
C SER A 119 -33.00 -3.27 21.45
N LEU A 120 -32.39 -3.10 20.27
CA LEU A 120 -31.09 -3.69 19.95
C LEU A 120 -29.96 -2.74 20.32
N ASN A 121 -28.88 -3.28 20.87
CA ASN A 121 -27.65 -2.52 21.15
C ASN A 121 -26.58 -2.96 20.14
N ILE A 122 -26.11 -2.02 19.32
CA ILE A 122 -25.12 -2.28 18.27
C ILE A 122 -23.73 -1.90 18.82
N PRO A 123 -22.82 -2.86 19.03
CA PRO A 123 -21.46 -2.55 19.49
C PRO A 123 -20.70 -1.73 18.44
N PRO A 124 -19.96 -0.68 18.81
CA PRO A 124 -19.21 0.13 17.84
C PRO A 124 -18.27 -0.66 16.94
N ALA A 125 -17.55 -1.64 17.50
CA ALA A 125 -16.66 -2.52 16.74
C ALA A 125 -17.38 -3.33 15.65
N SER A 126 -18.68 -3.60 15.79
CA SER A 126 -19.46 -4.35 14.79
C SER A 126 -19.69 -3.59 13.49
N LEU A 127 -19.47 -2.27 13.46
CA LEU A 127 -19.63 -1.46 12.25
C LEU A 127 -18.64 -1.81 11.13
N THR A 128 -17.50 -2.40 11.47
CA THR A 128 -16.56 -3.01 10.51
C THR A 128 -17.26 -4.04 9.60
N THR A 129 -18.40 -4.59 10.00
CA THR A 129 -19.22 -5.46 9.14
C THR A 129 -19.70 -4.73 7.87
N PHE A 130 -19.96 -3.42 7.94
CA PHE A 130 -20.38 -2.65 6.76
C PHE A 130 -19.26 -2.51 5.73
N ASP A 131 -18.01 -2.41 6.17
CA ASP A 131 -16.84 -2.50 5.29
C ASP A 131 -16.81 -3.86 4.58
N VAL A 132 -16.85 -4.96 5.35
CA VAL A 132 -16.85 -6.33 4.81
C VAL A 132 -18.00 -6.58 3.83
N LEU A 133 -19.22 -6.14 4.16
CA LEU A 133 -20.38 -6.24 3.27
C LEU A 133 -20.18 -5.42 1.99
N THR A 134 -19.57 -4.24 2.10
CA THR A 134 -19.21 -3.42 0.96
C THR A 134 -18.22 -4.16 0.07
N VAL A 135 -17.16 -4.74 0.61
CA VAL A 135 -16.20 -5.54 -0.17
C VAL A 135 -16.89 -6.71 -0.89
N ILE A 136 -17.75 -7.46 -0.18
CA ILE A 136 -18.48 -8.61 -0.75
C ILE A 136 -19.40 -8.20 -1.90
N VAL A 137 -20.12 -7.09 -1.75
CA VAL A 137 -21.07 -6.61 -2.77
C VAL A 137 -20.35 -5.90 -3.92
N PHE A 138 -19.34 -5.10 -3.61
CA PHE A 138 -18.68 -4.24 -4.59
C PHE A 138 -17.67 -5.00 -5.46
N THR A 139 -17.09 -6.10 -4.97
CA THR A 139 -16.20 -6.98 -5.77
C THR A 139 -16.88 -7.53 -7.04
N PRO A 140 -18.04 -8.22 -6.99
CA PRO A 140 -18.72 -8.67 -8.20
C PRO A 140 -19.26 -7.50 -9.03
N LEU A 141 -19.70 -6.41 -8.40
CA LEU A 141 -20.12 -5.20 -9.14
C LEU A 141 -18.97 -4.58 -9.93
N TYR A 142 -17.76 -4.60 -9.37
CA TYR A 142 -16.57 -4.14 -10.05
C TYR A 142 -16.32 -4.95 -11.34
N ASP A 143 -16.37 -6.28 -11.25
CA ASP A 143 -16.16 -7.16 -12.40
C ASP A 143 -17.28 -7.09 -13.44
N MET A 144 -18.54 -7.00 -12.99
CA MET A 144 -19.71 -7.03 -13.86
C MET A 144 -20.05 -5.68 -14.49
N ILE A 145 -19.77 -4.56 -13.80
CA ILE A 145 -20.24 -3.23 -14.21
C ILE A 145 -19.05 -2.32 -14.51
N ILE A 146 -18.12 -2.19 -13.57
CA ILE A 146 -17.02 -1.21 -13.69
C ILE A 146 -16.06 -1.60 -14.81
N ILE A 147 -15.68 -2.88 -14.93
CA ILE A 147 -14.78 -3.34 -16.00
C ILE A 147 -15.40 -3.14 -17.40
N PRO A 148 -16.64 -3.59 -17.70
CA PRO A 148 -17.23 -3.38 -19.03
C PRO A 148 -17.42 -1.91 -19.39
N ILE A 149 -17.89 -1.09 -18.44
CA ILE A 149 -18.03 0.36 -18.64
C ILE A 149 -16.65 0.98 -18.90
N ALA A 150 -15.66 0.66 -18.09
CA ALA A 150 -14.30 1.17 -18.29
C ALA A 150 -13.74 0.76 -19.65
N ARG A 151 -13.97 -0.47 -20.12
CA ARG A 151 -13.57 -0.93 -21.47
C ARG A 151 -14.24 -0.11 -22.56
N GLN A 152 -15.53 0.18 -22.42
CA GLN A 152 -16.29 0.97 -23.38
C GLN A 152 -15.78 2.41 -23.48
N PHE A 153 -15.42 3.04 -22.36
CA PHE A 153 -14.92 4.41 -22.34
C PHE A 153 -13.43 4.53 -22.69
N THR A 154 -12.59 3.61 -22.23
CA THR A 154 -11.14 3.71 -22.45
C THR A 154 -10.67 3.07 -23.75
N GLY A 155 -11.48 2.20 -24.36
CA GLY A 155 -11.11 1.44 -25.56
C GLY A 155 -9.97 0.43 -25.33
N LYS A 156 -9.56 0.20 -24.08
CA LYS A 156 -8.50 -0.75 -23.71
C LYS A 156 -9.11 -2.06 -23.21
N GLU A 157 -8.52 -3.21 -23.58
CA GLU A 157 -9.00 -4.54 -23.15
C GLU A 157 -9.12 -4.70 -21.62
N ARG A 158 -8.30 -3.98 -20.85
CA ARG A 158 -8.32 -4.01 -19.37
C ARG A 158 -9.17 -2.89 -18.75
N GLY A 159 -9.77 -1.99 -19.54
CA GLY A 159 -10.53 -0.84 -19.02
C GLY A 159 -9.61 0.18 -18.33
N LEU A 160 -9.56 0.13 -16.99
CA LEU A 160 -8.66 0.94 -16.15
C LEU A 160 -7.29 0.28 -15.99
N SER A 161 -6.21 1.06 -16.03
CA SER A 161 -4.86 0.57 -15.69
C SER A 161 -4.75 0.19 -14.20
N HIS A 162 -3.80 -0.70 -13.87
CA HIS A 162 -3.58 -1.17 -12.50
C HIS A 162 -3.32 0.00 -11.52
N LEU A 163 -2.51 0.98 -11.94
CA LEU A 163 -2.21 2.17 -11.14
C LEU A 163 -3.41 3.14 -11.03
N GLN A 164 -4.25 3.24 -12.05
CA GLN A 164 -5.49 4.04 -11.93
C GLN A 164 -6.45 3.43 -10.91
N ARG A 165 -6.62 2.10 -10.91
CA ARG A 165 -7.43 1.39 -9.92
C ARG A 165 -6.90 1.65 -8.51
N ALA A 166 -5.59 1.49 -8.32
CA ALA A 166 -4.96 1.74 -7.01
C ALA A 166 -5.11 3.21 -6.56
N GLY A 167 -4.94 4.16 -7.48
CA GLY A 167 -5.15 5.59 -7.20
C GLY A 167 -6.59 5.95 -6.82
N ILE A 168 -7.59 5.29 -7.42
CA ILE A 168 -9.00 5.46 -7.01
C ILE A 168 -9.19 5.00 -5.56
N GLY A 169 -8.58 3.88 -5.17
CA GLY A 169 -8.62 3.40 -3.79
C GLY A 169 -8.02 4.40 -2.79
N LEU A 170 -6.85 4.95 -3.11
CA LEU A 170 -6.22 6.04 -2.34
C LEU A 170 -7.06 7.32 -2.27
N PHE A 171 -7.85 7.61 -3.31
CA PHE A 171 -8.76 8.75 -3.30
C PHE A 171 -9.96 8.52 -2.37
N PHE A 172 -10.53 7.31 -2.37
CA PHE A 172 -11.63 6.98 -1.47
C PHE A 172 -11.22 7.00 0.01
N SER A 173 -9.97 6.66 0.35
CA SER A 173 -9.49 6.81 1.73
C SER A 173 -9.49 8.27 2.20
N ILE A 174 -9.19 9.23 1.31
CA ILE A 174 -9.30 10.67 1.62
C ILE A 174 -10.74 11.03 1.95
N ILE A 175 -11.69 10.62 1.10
CA ILE A 175 -13.11 10.91 1.30
C ILE A 175 -13.63 10.25 2.59
N ALA A 176 -13.20 9.02 2.88
CA ALA A 176 -13.56 8.34 4.13
C ALA A 176 -13.09 9.12 5.36
N MET A 177 -11.84 9.61 5.36
CA MET A 177 -11.32 10.43 6.46
C MET A 177 -12.01 11.79 6.57
N VAL A 178 -12.35 12.43 5.44
CA VAL A 178 -13.17 13.66 5.45
C VAL A 178 -14.55 13.38 6.03
N SER A 179 -15.20 12.28 5.64
CA SER A 179 -16.49 11.87 6.20
C SER A 179 -16.41 11.67 7.72
N ALA A 180 -15.36 11.02 8.21
CA ALA A 180 -15.13 10.83 9.63
C ALA A 180 -14.87 12.13 10.39
N ALA A 181 -14.11 13.05 9.79
CA ALA A 181 -13.84 14.37 10.36
C ALA A 181 -15.12 15.21 10.49
N LEU A 182 -15.95 15.22 9.44
CA LEU A 182 -17.23 15.94 9.44
C LEU A 182 -18.23 15.35 10.44
N LEU A 183 -18.29 14.02 10.50
CA LEU A 183 -19.12 13.32 11.48
C LEU A 183 -18.70 13.67 12.91
N GLU A 184 -17.39 13.67 13.17
CA GLU A 184 -16.87 14.00 14.50
C GLU A 184 -17.11 15.46 14.89
N ALA A 185 -16.92 16.39 13.95
CA ALA A 185 -17.26 17.79 14.17
C ALA A 185 -18.73 17.95 14.55
N LYS A 186 -19.64 17.23 13.87
CA LYS A 186 -21.07 17.26 14.22
C LYS A 186 -21.36 16.61 15.57
N ARG A 187 -20.68 15.50 15.90
CA ARG A 187 -20.82 14.83 17.20
C ARG A 187 -20.41 15.74 18.35
N LEU A 188 -19.30 16.49 18.20
CA LEU A 188 -18.84 17.46 19.18
C LEU A 188 -19.80 18.66 19.34
N GLU A 189 -20.41 19.12 18.24
CA GLU A 189 -21.45 20.16 18.30
C GLU A 189 -22.66 19.68 19.14
N VAL A 190 -23.15 18.46 18.89
CA VAL A 190 -24.23 17.85 19.68
C VAL A 190 -23.83 17.68 21.15
N ALA A 191 -22.59 17.27 21.43
CA ALA A 191 -22.08 17.17 22.81
C ALA A 191 -22.12 18.52 23.54
N SER A 192 -21.86 19.62 22.81
CA SER A 192 -21.95 20.99 23.35
C SER A 192 -23.39 21.40 23.60
N GLU A 193 -24.29 21.14 22.65
CA GLU A 193 -25.72 21.46 22.77
C GLU A 193 -26.40 20.71 23.93
N GLU A 194 -26.01 19.46 24.16
CA GLU A 194 -26.52 18.62 25.26
C GLU A 194 -25.84 18.89 26.61
N GLY A 195 -24.85 19.78 26.66
CA GLY A 195 -24.07 20.06 27.88
C GLY A 195 -23.28 18.85 28.38
N LEU A 196 -22.86 17.97 27.47
CA LEU A 196 -22.12 16.73 27.76
C LEU A 196 -20.60 16.87 27.61
N VAL A 197 -20.09 18.05 27.23
CA VAL A 197 -18.64 18.32 27.06
C VAL A 197 -17.80 17.81 28.24
N HIS A 198 -18.25 18.04 29.48
CA HIS A 198 -17.53 17.61 30.67
C HIS A 198 -17.92 16.23 31.21
N LYS A 199 -18.77 15.49 30.51
CA LYS A 199 -19.25 14.17 30.92
C LYS A 199 -18.71 13.11 29.98
N ASN A 200 -18.19 12.03 30.56
CA ASN A 200 -17.71 10.88 29.80
C ASN A 200 -18.88 9.96 29.43
N VAL A 201 -19.79 10.44 28.58
CA VAL A 201 -21.00 9.74 28.15
C VAL A 201 -21.25 9.97 26.67
N ALA A 202 -21.93 9.03 26.04
CA ALA A 202 -22.33 9.13 24.64
C ALA A 202 -23.36 10.23 24.39
N VAL A 203 -23.29 10.86 23.22
CA VAL A 203 -24.28 11.84 22.74
C VAL A 203 -25.51 11.13 22.15
N SER A 204 -26.63 11.85 21.98
CA SER A 204 -27.85 11.26 21.38
C SER A 204 -27.74 10.90 19.88
N MET A 205 -26.64 11.22 19.22
CA MET A 205 -26.39 10.92 17.81
C MET A 205 -26.26 9.41 17.55
N SER A 206 -27.04 8.86 16.63
CA SER A 206 -27.00 7.43 16.32
C SER A 206 -25.66 7.01 15.71
N ILE A 207 -25.14 5.87 16.16
CA ILE A 207 -23.92 5.24 15.65
C ILE A 207 -23.98 4.90 14.14
N LEU A 208 -25.19 4.76 13.57
CA LEU A 208 -25.38 4.46 12.14
C LEU A 208 -24.85 5.57 11.21
N TRP A 209 -24.64 6.78 11.72
CA TRP A 209 -24.01 7.85 10.95
C TRP A 209 -22.54 7.56 10.60
N GLN A 210 -21.91 6.54 11.20
CA GLN A 210 -20.59 6.05 10.79
C GLN A 210 -20.64 5.08 9.59
N ILE A 211 -21.81 4.70 9.08
CA ILE A 211 -21.89 3.82 7.89
C ILE A 211 -21.17 4.41 6.67
N PRO A 212 -21.33 5.70 6.30
CA PRO A 212 -20.67 6.27 5.12
C PRO A 212 -19.15 6.13 5.13
N GLN A 213 -18.48 6.39 6.27
CA GLN A 213 -17.02 6.26 6.33
C GLN A 213 -16.54 4.82 6.15
N HIS A 214 -17.23 3.82 6.74
CA HIS A 214 -16.88 2.39 6.55
C HIS A 214 -17.13 1.92 5.11
N VAL A 215 -18.26 2.32 4.50
CA VAL A 215 -18.55 2.00 3.09
C VAL A 215 -17.50 2.63 2.16
N LEU A 216 -17.07 3.87 2.43
CA LEU A 216 -16.04 4.54 1.63
C LEU A 216 -14.68 3.84 1.74
N VAL A 217 -14.29 3.39 2.94
CA VAL A 217 -13.07 2.58 3.11
C VAL A 217 -13.19 1.27 2.32
N GLY A 218 -14.31 0.55 2.42
CA GLY A 218 -14.50 -0.72 1.70
C GLY A 218 -14.49 -0.59 0.18
N ILE A 219 -15.09 0.47 -0.37
CA ILE A 219 -14.94 0.79 -1.80
C ILE A 219 -13.46 1.04 -2.11
N GLY A 220 -12.79 1.85 -1.29
CA GLY A 220 -11.37 2.14 -1.45
C GLY A 220 -10.51 0.87 -1.39
N GLU A 221 -10.86 -0.08 -0.53
CA GLU A 221 -10.14 -1.33 -0.34
C GLU A 221 -10.22 -2.21 -1.57
N VAL A 222 -11.41 -2.39 -2.14
CA VAL A 222 -11.59 -3.16 -3.38
C VAL A 222 -10.71 -2.60 -4.50
N PHE A 223 -10.76 -1.29 -4.74
CA PHE A 223 -9.96 -0.65 -5.79
C PHE A 223 -8.45 -0.73 -5.51
N ASN A 224 -8.04 -0.46 -4.27
CA ASN A 224 -6.64 -0.44 -3.88
C ASN A 224 -6.03 -1.85 -3.93
N GLN A 225 -6.68 -2.85 -3.33
CA GLN A 225 -6.18 -4.23 -3.30
C GLN A 225 -6.11 -4.84 -4.70
N ILE A 226 -7.16 -4.70 -5.52
CA ILE A 226 -7.17 -5.21 -6.90
C ILE A 226 -6.08 -4.51 -7.73
N GLY A 227 -5.97 -3.18 -7.61
CA GLY A 227 -4.96 -2.40 -8.33
C GLY A 227 -3.52 -2.76 -7.93
N MET A 228 -3.25 -2.84 -6.62
CA MET A 228 -1.95 -3.19 -6.06
C MET A 228 -1.53 -4.60 -6.43
N LEU A 229 -2.40 -5.60 -6.21
CA LEU A 229 -2.08 -7.00 -6.53
C LEU A 229 -1.84 -7.18 -8.03
N ALA A 230 -2.73 -6.67 -8.88
CA ALA A 230 -2.57 -6.79 -10.32
C ALA A 230 -1.31 -6.07 -10.83
N PHE A 231 -0.95 -4.91 -10.24
CA PHE A 231 0.29 -4.22 -10.56
C PHE A 231 1.53 -5.04 -10.18
N PHE A 232 1.57 -5.60 -8.97
CA PHE A 232 2.70 -6.42 -8.55
C PHE A 232 2.83 -7.72 -9.32
N TYR A 233 1.73 -8.41 -9.60
CA TYR A 233 1.76 -9.64 -10.38
C TYR A 233 2.20 -9.41 -11.83
N ASP A 234 1.79 -8.30 -12.44
CA ASP A 234 2.09 -7.99 -13.85
C ASP A 234 3.52 -7.45 -14.04
N GLN A 235 4.07 -6.76 -13.04
CA GLN A 235 5.39 -6.15 -13.12
C GLN A 235 6.51 -6.95 -12.44
N ALA A 236 6.19 -7.87 -11.54
CA ALA A 236 7.19 -8.72 -10.90
C ALA A 236 7.57 -9.92 -11.78
N PRO A 237 8.87 -10.28 -11.83
CA PRO A 237 9.31 -11.55 -12.42
C PRO A 237 8.64 -12.77 -11.77
N ASP A 238 8.41 -13.83 -12.54
CA ASP A 238 7.72 -15.05 -12.08
C ASP A 238 8.37 -15.69 -10.86
N SER A 239 9.70 -15.65 -10.77
CA SER A 239 10.51 -16.14 -9.65
C SER A 239 10.28 -15.38 -8.33
N THR A 240 9.69 -14.19 -8.38
CA THR A 240 9.56 -13.26 -7.23
C THR A 240 8.12 -13.04 -6.76
N ARG A 241 7.14 -13.77 -7.30
CA ARG A 241 5.72 -13.61 -6.90
C ARG A 241 5.47 -13.80 -5.40
N SER A 242 6.23 -14.68 -4.73
CA SER A 242 6.14 -14.86 -3.28
C SER A 242 6.61 -13.61 -2.50
N LEU A 243 7.56 -12.84 -3.04
CA LEU A 243 7.98 -11.57 -2.46
C LEU A 243 6.89 -10.50 -2.59
N CYS A 244 6.07 -10.52 -3.64
CA CYS A 244 4.93 -9.61 -3.79
C CYS A 244 3.89 -9.81 -2.68
N LEU A 245 3.58 -11.07 -2.35
CA LEU A 245 2.70 -11.38 -1.22
C LEU A 245 3.32 -10.95 0.12
N ALA A 246 4.63 -11.17 0.29
CA ALA A 246 5.33 -10.69 1.49
C ALA A 246 5.30 -9.16 1.62
N LEU A 247 5.47 -8.44 0.50
CA LEU A 247 5.33 -6.97 0.46
C LEU A 247 3.92 -6.51 0.80
N ALA A 248 2.88 -7.22 0.34
CA ALA A 248 1.49 -6.91 0.70
C ALA A 248 1.23 -7.07 2.20
N LEU A 249 1.71 -8.16 2.82
CA LEU A 249 1.63 -8.35 4.28
C LEU A 249 2.43 -7.30 5.04
N LEU A 250 3.62 -6.97 4.54
CA LEU A 250 4.46 -5.92 5.12
C LEU A 250 3.76 -4.55 5.08
N THR A 251 3.01 -4.24 4.02
CA THR A 251 2.18 -3.02 3.94
C THR A 251 1.21 -2.93 5.10
N ILE A 252 0.52 -4.03 5.44
CA ILE A 252 -0.44 -4.07 6.55
C ILE A 252 0.27 -3.79 7.88
N SER A 253 1.38 -4.47 8.15
CA SER A 253 2.15 -4.25 9.39
C SER A 253 2.70 -2.82 9.50
N LEU A 254 3.25 -2.28 8.42
CA LEU A 254 3.75 -0.91 8.39
C LEU A 254 2.62 0.11 8.53
N GLY A 255 1.44 -0.15 7.97
CA GLY A 255 0.25 0.68 8.15
C GLY A 255 -0.18 0.76 9.62
N GLY A 256 -0.15 -0.37 10.32
CA GLY A 256 -0.38 -0.42 11.76
C GLY A 256 0.63 0.43 12.56
N TYR A 257 1.93 0.29 12.27
CA TYR A 257 2.96 1.12 12.91
C TYR A 257 2.79 2.61 12.62
N VAL A 258 2.49 2.98 11.37
CA VAL A 258 2.21 4.38 11.00
C VAL A 258 1.03 4.92 11.80
N THR A 259 -0.05 4.14 11.92
CA THR A 259 -1.22 4.51 12.73
C THR A 259 -0.84 4.75 14.19
N SER A 260 -0.09 3.83 14.80
CA SER A 260 0.39 3.98 16.18
C SER A 260 1.29 5.21 16.36
N ILE A 261 2.16 5.52 15.39
CA ILE A 261 3.03 6.71 15.42
C ILE A 261 2.19 7.98 15.36
N ILE A 262 1.23 8.07 14.42
CA ILE A 262 0.35 9.24 14.31
C ILE A 262 -0.46 9.43 15.59
N LEU A 263 -1.03 8.36 16.15
CA LEU A 263 -1.77 8.42 17.43
C LEU A 263 -0.88 8.86 18.59
N THR A 264 0.34 8.32 18.69
CA THR A 264 1.28 8.68 19.76
C THR A 264 1.67 10.15 19.67
N ILE A 265 2.01 10.64 18.48
CA ILE A 265 2.39 12.04 18.26
C ILE A 265 1.20 12.96 18.59
N THR A 266 0.02 12.65 18.07
CA THR A 266 -1.16 13.50 18.26
C THR A 266 -1.61 13.55 19.72
N ASN A 267 -1.48 12.45 20.46
CA ASN A 267 -1.81 12.42 21.87
C ASN A 267 -0.75 13.12 22.74
N LEU A 268 0.55 12.88 22.50
CA LEU A 268 1.62 13.46 23.33
C LEU A 268 1.82 14.97 23.08
N VAL A 269 1.74 15.41 21.82
CA VAL A 269 2.06 16.79 21.44
C VAL A 269 0.84 17.70 21.57
N PHE A 270 -0.34 17.21 21.16
CA PHE A 270 -1.52 18.05 21.06
C PHE A 270 -2.66 17.68 22.02
N GLY A 271 -2.62 16.49 22.63
CA GLY A 271 -3.67 16.03 23.54
C GLY A 271 -5.05 15.89 22.88
N TRP A 272 -5.10 15.54 21.59
CA TRP A 272 -6.37 15.48 20.84
C TRP A 272 -7.30 14.35 21.26
N ILE A 273 -6.79 13.28 21.89
CA ILE A 273 -7.56 12.08 22.24
C ILE A 273 -7.44 11.83 23.76
N PRO A 274 -8.14 12.62 24.59
CA PRO A 274 -8.27 12.36 26.02
C PRO A 274 -9.28 11.24 26.30
N ASP A 275 -9.27 10.69 27.53
CA ASP A 275 -10.22 9.64 27.96
C ASP A 275 -11.69 10.04 27.79
N ASN A 276 -12.00 11.34 27.91
CA ASN A 276 -13.31 11.90 27.59
C ASN A 276 -13.27 12.54 26.21
N LEU A 277 -13.67 11.79 25.18
CA LEU A 277 -13.67 12.23 23.80
C LEU A 277 -14.56 13.46 23.54
N ASN A 278 -15.53 13.77 24.42
CA ASN A 278 -16.33 15.00 24.31
C ASN A 278 -15.51 16.28 24.54
N GLN A 279 -14.33 16.19 25.18
CA GLN A 279 -13.36 17.28 25.32
C GLN A 279 -12.23 17.20 24.29
N GLY A 280 -12.17 16.09 23.56
CA GLY A 280 -11.15 15.83 22.56
C GLY A 280 -11.40 16.56 21.26
N HIS A 281 -10.43 16.44 20.38
CA HIS A 281 -10.47 16.96 19.02
C HIS A 281 -10.12 15.86 18.01
N LEU A 282 -10.91 14.78 18.05
CA LEU A 282 -10.75 13.67 17.12
C LEU A 282 -11.04 14.08 15.67
N ASP A 283 -11.84 15.13 15.47
CA ASP A 283 -12.05 15.79 14.19
C ASP A 283 -10.73 16.28 13.57
N ARG A 284 -9.85 16.89 14.38
CA ARG A 284 -8.53 17.36 13.93
C ARG A 284 -7.60 16.21 13.58
N PHE A 285 -7.71 15.09 14.29
CA PHE A 285 -6.98 13.86 13.94
C PHE A 285 -7.40 13.37 12.55
N PHE A 286 -8.70 13.26 12.26
CA PHE A 286 -9.18 12.85 10.95
C PHE A 286 -8.80 13.83 9.84
N TRP A 287 -8.84 15.14 10.10
CA TRP A 287 -8.34 16.15 9.15
C TRP A 287 -6.85 16.01 8.86
N LEU A 288 -6.03 15.73 9.88
CA LEU A 288 -4.60 15.47 9.70
C LEU A 288 -4.37 14.25 8.81
N VAL A 289 -5.04 13.13 9.10
CA VAL A 289 -4.91 11.90 8.31
C VAL A 289 -5.40 12.10 6.87
N SER A 290 -6.49 12.84 6.68
CA SER A 290 -6.98 13.23 5.35
C SER A 290 -5.94 14.04 4.57
N GLY A 291 -5.31 15.03 5.20
CA GLY A 291 -4.22 15.82 4.60
C GLY A 291 -3.00 14.97 4.23
N LEU A 292 -2.61 14.02 5.09
CA LEU A 292 -1.54 13.06 4.79
C LEU A 292 -1.93 12.17 3.60
N CYS A 293 -3.18 11.71 3.52
CA CYS A 293 -3.68 10.91 2.40
C CYS A 293 -3.68 11.69 1.10
N LEU A 294 -4.04 12.97 1.13
CA LEU A 294 -3.97 13.86 -0.03
C LEU A 294 -2.52 14.04 -0.53
N LEU A 295 -1.58 14.28 0.38
CA LEU A 295 -0.16 14.36 0.05
C LEU A 295 0.33 13.03 -0.54
N ASN A 296 -0.05 11.92 0.05
CA ASN A 296 0.31 10.59 -0.43
C ASN A 296 -0.27 10.29 -1.82
N LEU A 297 -1.50 10.71 -2.11
CA LEU A 297 -2.07 10.60 -3.45
C LEU A 297 -1.27 11.42 -4.47
N ALA A 298 -0.83 12.63 -4.12
CA ALA A 298 0.03 13.44 -4.99
C ALA A 298 1.38 12.75 -5.27
N VAL A 299 2.00 12.17 -4.23
CA VAL A 299 3.24 11.38 -4.35
C VAL A 299 3.01 10.14 -5.22
N PHE A 300 1.90 9.43 -5.02
CA PHE A 300 1.50 8.29 -5.83
C PHE A 300 1.36 8.69 -7.31
N VAL A 301 0.63 9.76 -7.62
CA VAL A 301 0.45 10.25 -8.99
C VAL A 301 1.79 10.65 -9.61
N TYR A 302 2.68 11.29 -8.85
CA TYR A 302 4.03 11.62 -9.31
C TYR A 302 4.84 10.38 -9.71
N PHE A 303 4.87 9.35 -8.88
CA PHE A 303 5.59 8.11 -9.21
C PHE A 303 4.88 7.30 -10.31
N ALA A 304 3.55 7.21 -10.27
CA ALA A 304 2.76 6.47 -11.24
C ALA A 304 2.88 7.07 -12.66
N SER A 305 2.90 8.40 -12.78
CA SER A 305 3.06 9.08 -14.09
C SER A 305 4.45 8.90 -14.71
N ARG A 306 5.47 8.66 -13.88
CA ARG A 306 6.85 8.41 -14.32
C ARG A 306 7.17 6.92 -14.46
N TYR A 307 6.28 6.04 -14.03
CA TYR A 307 6.49 4.60 -14.06
C TYR A 307 6.41 4.08 -15.50
N LYS A 308 7.49 3.48 -15.98
CA LYS A 308 7.52 2.82 -17.28
C LYS A 308 7.12 1.36 -17.09
N TYR A 309 5.96 1.00 -17.65
CA TYR A 309 5.50 -0.38 -17.69
C TYR A 309 6.49 -1.26 -18.45
N LYS A 310 6.74 -2.48 -17.94
CA LYS A 310 7.44 -3.52 -18.68
C LYS A 310 6.67 -3.78 -20.00
N ARG A 311 7.36 -3.77 -21.14
CA ARG A 311 6.77 -4.22 -22.40
C ARG A 311 6.50 -5.73 -22.27
N SER A 312 5.23 -6.12 -22.19
CA SER A 312 4.85 -7.50 -22.51
C SER A 312 5.00 -7.66 -24.02
N LEU A 313 5.89 -8.56 -24.45
CA LEU A 313 5.94 -9.06 -25.83
C LEU A 313 4.61 -9.71 -26.22
#